data_AF-A0A7W1SYE6-F1
#
_entry.id   AF-A0A7W1SYE6-F1
#
_cell.length_a   1.000
_cell.length_b   1.000
_cell.length_c   1.000
_cell.angle_alpha   90.00
_cell.angle_beta   90.00
_cell.angle_gamma   90.00
#
_symmetry.space_group_name_H-M   'P 1'
#
loop_
_entity.id
_entity.type
_entity.pdbx_description
1 polymer ?
#
loop_
_entity_poly.entity_id
_entity_poly.type
_entity_poly.pdbx_seq_one_letter_code
_entity_poly.pdbx_strand_id
1 'polypeptide(L)'
;PKQKVLIWAGTDDGLIQLTRDGGQHWSNVTPKGIPEWSMVSLIEASPHDACTAYAAVDAHKLDNLKPYIYATSDCGKSWSLLTNGIPEGSYVHVVREDPVQKGMLFAGTETGVFISFNNGANWQPLQLNLPQTPVHDLLVKNNDLAVATHGRAFWILDNITPLRQLGNNNSDLVLYKPDVTYRLLWPDDYERRQPVAPNPPNGALISYFIKTKPADKEEVKLDILDAQGKLVRSYSSLDKKKNDTPPEWPDQQPPAEKIPVDAGINRFAWDFRYEGPKELPGEVGAEFRNKGPFALPGMYQVRLTANGKSQTVPLELKIDPRSPASMADLQKQFELEMKILDALSQLHTTVDGIRGVRTQLHGLHSRLGEDARYKAIMDASDALDKKMTPVEEQLLQVKIKSSEASLNYPVLTDEQLHGLFFSVGAGDFAPNQQQYAAFEDLNGKVVPLVAQWKQIASSDLASLNQMIGKQDVPAIYLANTSGEQAAGQGQH
;
A
#
# COMPACT_ATOMS: atom_id res chain seq x y z
N PRO A 1 -23.98 -15.99 -17.97
CA PRO A 1 -25.08 -16.97 -18.09
C PRO A 1 -24.52 -18.36 -18.47
N LYS A 2 -24.94 -19.43 -17.78
CA LYS A 2 -24.43 -20.80 -18.02
C LYS A 2 -25.20 -21.59 -19.09
N GLN A 3 -26.47 -21.28 -19.28
CA GLN A 3 -27.30 -21.86 -20.34
C GLN A 3 -27.94 -20.73 -21.14
N LYS A 4 -27.79 -20.81 -22.47
CA LYS A 4 -28.46 -19.89 -23.40
C LYS A 4 -29.97 -20.13 -23.32
N VAL A 5 -30.77 -19.07 -23.44
CA VAL A 5 -32.25 -19.08 -23.44
C VAL A 5 -32.98 -19.66 -22.20
N LEU A 6 -32.25 -19.95 -21.11
CA LEU A 6 -32.86 -20.25 -19.82
C LEU A 6 -33.19 -18.94 -19.10
N ILE A 7 -34.46 -18.75 -18.71
CA ILE A 7 -34.94 -17.52 -18.07
C ILE A 7 -35.78 -17.88 -16.84
N TRP A 8 -35.49 -17.21 -15.74
CA TRP A 8 -36.31 -17.22 -14.53
C TRP A 8 -37.13 -15.94 -14.47
N ALA A 9 -38.40 -16.04 -14.06
CA ALA A 9 -39.26 -14.89 -13.82
C ALA A 9 -39.92 -15.02 -12.44
N GLY A 10 -39.84 -13.95 -11.65
CA GLY A 10 -40.54 -13.79 -10.38
C GLY A 10 -41.61 -12.71 -10.51
N THR A 11 -42.72 -12.87 -9.79
CA THR A 11 -43.86 -11.95 -9.83
C THR A 11 -44.18 -11.36 -8.45
N ASP A 12 -45.03 -10.35 -8.43
CA ASP A 12 -45.49 -9.67 -7.21
C ASP A 12 -46.55 -10.44 -6.42
N ASP A 13 -47.12 -11.50 -7.01
CA ASP A 13 -48.04 -12.45 -6.36
C ASP A 13 -47.34 -13.72 -5.83
N GLY A 14 -46.00 -13.79 -5.92
CA GLY A 14 -45.19 -14.83 -5.30
C GLY A 14 -44.90 -16.03 -6.20
N LEU A 15 -45.22 -15.95 -7.49
CA LEU A 15 -44.95 -17.03 -8.43
C LEU A 15 -43.52 -16.96 -8.99
N ILE A 16 -42.91 -18.13 -9.15
CA ILE A 16 -41.64 -18.31 -9.84
C ILE A 16 -41.87 -19.21 -11.06
N GLN A 17 -41.48 -18.70 -12.22
CA GLN A 17 -41.64 -19.36 -13.51
C GLN A 17 -40.27 -19.61 -14.14
N LEU A 18 -40.12 -20.76 -14.82
CA LEU A 18 -38.92 -21.13 -15.55
C LEU A 18 -39.28 -21.44 -17.01
N THR A 19 -38.51 -20.88 -17.94
CA THR A 19 -38.48 -21.31 -19.34
C THR A 19 -37.07 -21.76 -19.72
N ARG A 20 -36.99 -22.75 -20.61
CA ARG A 20 -35.73 -23.27 -21.16
C ARG A 20 -35.63 -23.11 -22.68
N ASP A 21 -36.64 -22.52 -23.31
CA ASP A 21 -36.78 -22.39 -24.76
C ASP A 21 -36.97 -20.93 -25.20
N GLY A 22 -36.51 -19.99 -24.37
CA GLY A 22 -36.57 -18.56 -24.67
C GLY A 22 -37.97 -17.96 -24.52
N GLY A 23 -38.82 -18.56 -23.69
CA GLY A 23 -40.14 -18.04 -23.34
C GLY A 23 -41.30 -18.63 -24.16
N GLN A 24 -41.08 -19.70 -24.92
CA GLN A 24 -42.16 -20.37 -25.66
C GLN A 24 -43.03 -21.19 -24.71
N HIS A 25 -42.42 -21.87 -23.73
CA HIS A 25 -43.12 -22.60 -22.67
C HIS A 25 -42.59 -22.21 -21.30
N TRP A 26 -43.50 -22.01 -20.35
CA TRP A 26 -43.22 -21.66 -18.97
C TRP A 26 -43.73 -22.74 -18.03
N SER A 27 -42.91 -23.10 -17.04
CA SER A 27 -43.27 -24.01 -15.97
C SER A 27 -43.30 -23.27 -14.64
N ASN A 28 -44.40 -23.40 -13.91
CA ASN A 28 -44.48 -22.91 -12.54
C ASN A 28 -43.61 -23.81 -11.65
N VAL A 29 -42.58 -23.20 -11.06
CA VAL A 29 -41.58 -23.84 -10.21
C VAL A 29 -41.56 -23.20 -8.83
N THR A 30 -42.68 -22.63 -8.40
CA THR A 30 -42.79 -21.90 -7.13
C THR A 30 -42.52 -22.82 -5.93
N PRO A 31 -41.64 -22.42 -4.98
CA PRO A 31 -41.38 -23.19 -3.78
C PRO A 31 -42.64 -23.38 -2.92
N LYS A 32 -42.78 -24.58 -2.33
CA LYS A 32 -43.81 -24.81 -1.31
C LYS A 32 -43.44 -24.02 -0.05
N GLY A 33 -44.40 -23.31 0.53
CA GLY A 33 -44.21 -22.51 1.74
C GLY A 33 -43.84 -21.04 1.50
N ILE A 34 -43.75 -20.60 0.24
CA ILE A 34 -43.73 -19.17 -0.06
C ILE A 34 -45.02 -18.51 0.47
N PRO A 35 -44.95 -17.37 1.17
CA PRO A 35 -46.15 -16.67 1.58
C PRO A 35 -46.97 -16.23 0.35
N GLU A 36 -48.27 -16.47 0.37
CA GLU A 36 -49.18 -16.01 -0.69
C GLU A 36 -49.12 -14.48 -0.81
N TRP A 37 -49.15 -13.94 -2.03
CA TRP A 37 -49.05 -12.50 -2.32
C TRP A 37 -47.72 -11.83 -1.93
N SER A 38 -46.68 -12.62 -1.60
CA SER A 38 -45.35 -12.07 -1.39
C SER A 38 -44.69 -11.69 -2.72
N MET A 39 -43.86 -10.66 -2.70
CA MET A 39 -43.12 -10.22 -3.87
C MET A 39 -41.86 -11.07 -4.04
N VAL A 40 -41.67 -11.70 -5.19
CA VAL A 40 -40.35 -12.22 -5.58
C VAL A 40 -39.49 -11.02 -5.96
N SER A 41 -38.74 -10.49 -4.99
CA SER A 41 -37.97 -9.25 -5.14
C SER A 41 -36.81 -9.42 -6.11
N LEU A 42 -36.17 -10.59 -6.09
CA LEU A 42 -35.07 -10.89 -6.99
C LEU A 42 -34.88 -12.40 -7.18
N ILE A 43 -34.46 -12.80 -8.40
CA ILE A 43 -33.93 -14.13 -8.68
C ILE A 43 -32.49 -14.00 -9.18
N GLU A 44 -31.54 -14.61 -8.47
CA GLU A 44 -30.15 -14.76 -8.85
C GLU A 44 -29.94 -16.13 -9.50
N ALA A 45 -29.67 -16.15 -10.80
CA ALA A 45 -29.25 -17.35 -11.50
C ALA A 45 -27.76 -17.58 -11.27
N SER A 46 -27.39 -18.79 -10.82
CA SER A 46 -26.01 -19.07 -10.42
C SER A 46 -25.02 -18.83 -11.58
N PRO A 47 -23.91 -18.09 -11.33
CA PRO A 47 -22.80 -18.02 -12.26
C PRO A 47 -21.97 -19.31 -12.30
N HIS A 48 -22.32 -20.35 -11.52
CA HIS A 48 -21.58 -21.62 -11.45
C HIS A 48 -22.35 -22.79 -12.06
N ASP A 49 -23.67 -22.81 -11.96
CA ASP A 49 -24.52 -23.91 -12.42
C ASP A 49 -25.81 -23.43 -13.08
N ALA A 50 -26.20 -24.02 -14.22
CA ALA A 50 -27.37 -23.57 -14.98
C ALA A 50 -28.72 -23.87 -14.30
N CYS A 51 -28.76 -24.87 -13.41
CA CYS A 51 -29.95 -25.29 -12.67
C CYS A 51 -29.99 -24.81 -11.22
N THR A 52 -29.00 -24.02 -10.80
CA THR A 52 -29.01 -23.37 -9.49
C THR A 52 -29.55 -21.95 -9.59
N ALA A 53 -30.49 -21.61 -8.73
CA ALA A 53 -31.00 -20.26 -8.57
C ALA A 53 -31.34 -19.96 -7.11
N TYR A 54 -31.23 -18.70 -6.72
CA TYR A 54 -31.59 -18.18 -5.42
C TYR A 54 -32.67 -17.11 -5.60
N ALA A 55 -33.74 -17.15 -4.80
CA ALA A 55 -34.82 -16.19 -4.85
C ALA A 55 -34.92 -15.46 -3.50
N ALA A 56 -34.83 -14.13 -3.53
CA ALA A 56 -35.23 -13.28 -2.43
C ALA A 56 -36.75 -13.05 -2.52
N VAL A 57 -37.44 -13.21 -1.40
CA VAL A 57 -38.88 -13.04 -1.32
C VAL A 57 -39.22 -12.09 -0.18
N ASP A 58 -40.01 -11.09 -0.51
CA ASP A 58 -40.38 -10.01 0.38
C ASP A 58 -41.89 -10.03 0.66
N ALA A 59 -42.24 -10.19 1.93
CA ALA A 59 -43.61 -10.24 2.41
C ALA A 59 -43.93 -9.08 3.38
N HIS A 60 -43.08 -8.06 3.51
CA HIS A 60 -43.26 -7.01 4.53
C HIS A 60 -44.57 -6.22 4.34
N LYS A 61 -45.05 -6.07 3.10
CA LYS A 61 -46.32 -5.39 2.79
C LYS A 61 -47.55 -6.15 3.28
N LEU A 62 -47.38 -7.37 3.77
CA LEU A 62 -48.39 -8.24 4.37
C LEU A 62 -48.21 -8.35 5.89
N ASP A 63 -47.51 -7.39 6.51
CA ASP A 63 -47.11 -7.41 7.92
C ASP A 63 -46.26 -8.65 8.31
N ASN A 64 -45.59 -9.27 7.34
CA ASN A 64 -44.72 -10.43 7.54
C ASN A 64 -43.26 -10.02 7.36
N LEU A 65 -42.59 -9.73 8.48
CA LEU A 65 -41.22 -9.22 8.52
C LEU A 65 -40.14 -10.32 8.54
N LYS A 66 -40.51 -11.57 8.25
CA LYS A 66 -39.57 -12.69 8.24
C LYS A 66 -38.68 -12.64 6.99
N PRO A 67 -37.40 -13.02 7.09
CA PRO A 67 -36.57 -13.21 5.91
C PRO A 67 -37.01 -14.44 5.12
N TYR A 68 -36.98 -14.35 3.79
CA TYR A 68 -37.17 -15.48 2.90
C TYR A 68 -36.11 -15.46 1.79
N ILE A 69 -35.26 -16.49 1.80
CA ILE A 69 -34.32 -16.79 0.72
C ILE A 69 -34.57 -18.25 0.34
N TYR A 70 -34.99 -18.50 -0.89
CA TYR A 70 -35.17 -19.85 -1.40
C TYR A 70 -34.03 -20.21 -2.36
N ALA A 71 -33.52 -21.44 -2.31
CA ALA A 71 -32.55 -21.94 -3.27
C ALA A 71 -32.98 -23.25 -3.91
N THR A 72 -32.70 -23.39 -5.20
CA THR A 72 -32.83 -24.63 -5.96
C THR A 72 -31.49 -25.02 -6.58
N SER A 73 -31.28 -26.31 -6.82
CA SER A 73 -30.14 -26.85 -7.58
C SER A 73 -30.57 -27.86 -8.66
N ASP A 74 -31.88 -27.99 -8.89
CA ASP A 74 -32.48 -28.95 -9.81
C ASP A 74 -33.42 -28.28 -10.82
N CYS A 75 -33.13 -27.01 -11.11
CA CYS A 75 -33.94 -26.14 -11.96
C CYS A 75 -35.40 -26.01 -11.44
N GLY A 76 -35.57 -25.80 -10.14
CA GLY A 76 -36.84 -25.42 -9.52
C GLY A 76 -37.79 -26.57 -9.23
N LYS A 77 -37.34 -27.83 -9.35
CA LYS A 77 -38.17 -28.99 -8.96
C LYS A 77 -38.30 -29.07 -7.44
N SER A 78 -37.25 -28.68 -6.73
CA SER A 78 -37.24 -28.55 -5.27
C SER A 78 -36.52 -27.27 -4.84
N TRP A 79 -36.90 -26.78 -3.67
CA TRP A 79 -36.37 -25.58 -3.07
C TRP A 79 -36.12 -25.77 -1.57
N SER A 80 -35.09 -25.10 -1.06
CA SER A 80 -34.74 -25.04 0.36
C SER A 80 -34.80 -23.60 0.86
N LEU A 81 -35.33 -23.39 2.07
CA LEU A 81 -35.31 -22.08 2.75
C LEU A 81 -33.96 -21.88 3.45
N LEU A 82 -33.31 -20.75 3.19
CA LEU A 82 -31.92 -20.46 3.54
C LEU A 82 -31.80 -19.21 4.42
N THR A 83 -32.45 -19.18 5.58
CA THR A 83 -32.56 -17.96 6.39
C THR A 83 -31.91 -18.08 7.77
N ASN A 84 -31.26 -19.21 8.05
CA ASN A 84 -30.61 -19.43 9.34
C ASN A 84 -29.48 -18.42 9.58
N GLY A 85 -29.54 -17.70 10.71
CA GLY A 85 -28.61 -16.62 11.04
C GLY A 85 -29.07 -15.21 10.63
N ILE A 86 -30.16 -15.08 9.86
CA ILE A 86 -30.80 -13.79 9.58
C ILE A 86 -31.97 -13.60 10.58
N PRO A 87 -31.96 -12.56 11.42
CA PRO A 87 -33.00 -12.35 12.42
C PRO A 87 -34.34 -11.91 11.79
N GLU A 88 -35.44 -12.22 12.46
CA GLU A 88 -36.76 -11.67 12.14
C GLU A 88 -36.73 -10.12 12.21
N GLY A 89 -37.47 -9.45 11.34
CA GLY A 89 -37.36 -8.00 11.14
C GLY A 89 -36.33 -7.59 10.09
N SER A 90 -35.49 -8.52 9.62
CA SER A 90 -34.51 -8.28 8.53
C SER A 90 -34.94 -8.98 7.24
N TYR A 91 -36.11 -8.60 6.72
CA TYR A 91 -36.62 -9.15 5.45
C TYR A 91 -35.66 -8.84 4.29
N VAL A 92 -35.69 -9.69 3.25
CA VAL A 92 -34.63 -9.77 2.24
C VAL A 92 -35.06 -9.13 0.93
N HIS A 93 -34.25 -8.18 0.46
CA HIS A 93 -34.48 -7.48 -0.81
C HIS A 93 -33.71 -8.12 -1.97
N VAL A 94 -32.50 -8.60 -1.70
CA VAL A 94 -31.57 -9.11 -2.73
C VAL A 94 -30.70 -10.24 -2.19
N VAL A 95 -30.42 -11.22 -3.04
CA VAL A 95 -29.40 -12.25 -2.84
C VAL A 95 -28.47 -12.30 -4.05
N ARG A 96 -27.16 -12.40 -3.83
CA ARG A 96 -26.14 -12.52 -4.88
C ARG A 96 -25.21 -13.67 -4.58
N GLU A 97 -24.83 -14.42 -5.60
CA GLU A 97 -23.78 -15.43 -5.51
C GLU A 97 -22.45 -14.84 -6.01
N ASP A 98 -21.37 -15.11 -5.29
CA ASP A 98 -20.04 -14.70 -5.72
C ASP A 98 -19.66 -15.41 -7.03
N PRO A 99 -19.23 -14.68 -8.08
CA PRO A 99 -18.94 -15.28 -9.38
C PRO A 99 -17.64 -16.11 -9.42
N VAL A 100 -16.80 -16.02 -8.39
CA VAL A 100 -15.50 -16.72 -8.32
C VAL A 100 -15.57 -17.91 -7.37
N GLN A 101 -16.18 -17.75 -6.20
CA GLN A 101 -16.30 -18.76 -5.15
C GLN A 101 -17.73 -19.27 -5.04
N LYS A 102 -17.95 -20.47 -5.58
CA LYS A 102 -19.22 -21.19 -5.44
C LYS A 102 -19.62 -21.34 -3.97
N GLY A 103 -20.88 -21.03 -3.67
CA GLY A 103 -21.43 -21.16 -2.32
C GLY A 103 -21.11 -20.02 -1.36
N MET A 104 -20.35 -19.00 -1.79
CA MET A 104 -20.30 -17.72 -1.08
C MET A 104 -21.44 -16.83 -1.57
N LEU A 105 -22.34 -16.44 -0.67
CA LEU A 105 -23.53 -15.65 -0.97
C LEU A 105 -23.56 -14.37 -0.14
N PHE A 106 -24.15 -13.32 -0.70
CA PHE A 106 -24.44 -12.06 -0.02
C PHE A 106 -25.94 -11.81 -0.05
N ALA A 107 -26.50 -11.29 1.05
CA ALA A 107 -27.90 -10.90 1.15
C ALA A 107 -28.01 -9.45 1.61
N GLY A 108 -28.76 -8.65 0.87
CA GLY A 108 -29.16 -7.30 1.26
C GLY A 108 -30.54 -7.36 1.91
N THR A 109 -30.64 -6.84 3.11
CA THR A 109 -31.85 -6.89 3.94
C THR A 109 -32.25 -5.49 4.37
N GLU A 110 -33.38 -5.39 5.08
CA GLU A 110 -33.83 -4.15 5.69
C GLU A 110 -32.84 -3.56 6.71
N THR A 111 -31.98 -4.39 7.29
CA THR A 111 -31.08 -3.99 8.38
C THR A 111 -29.62 -3.93 7.98
N GLY A 112 -29.25 -4.41 6.79
CA GLY A 112 -27.88 -4.33 6.30
C GLY A 112 -27.52 -5.47 5.36
N VAL A 113 -26.24 -5.87 5.39
CA VAL A 113 -25.71 -6.94 4.54
C VAL A 113 -25.36 -8.16 5.39
N PHE A 114 -25.68 -9.34 4.89
CA PHE A 114 -25.29 -10.63 5.45
C PHE A 114 -24.46 -11.40 4.43
N ILE A 115 -23.56 -12.26 4.92
CA ILE A 115 -22.74 -13.16 4.11
C ILE A 115 -22.90 -14.60 4.57
N SER A 116 -22.86 -15.52 3.62
CA SER A 116 -22.78 -16.96 3.84
C SER A 116 -21.60 -17.54 3.09
N PHE A 117 -20.90 -18.50 3.71
CA PHE A 117 -19.79 -19.24 3.09
C PHE A 117 -20.15 -20.70 2.77
N ASN A 118 -21.41 -21.11 2.96
CA ASN A 118 -21.86 -22.50 2.88
C ASN A 118 -23.17 -22.67 2.12
N ASN A 119 -23.27 -22.03 0.96
CA ASN A 119 -24.46 -22.04 0.08
C ASN A 119 -25.73 -21.54 0.79
N GLY A 120 -25.62 -20.56 1.69
CA GLY A 120 -26.74 -19.97 2.41
C GLY A 120 -27.29 -20.82 3.57
N ALA A 121 -26.63 -21.94 3.92
CA ALA A 121 -27.05 -22.75 5.06
C ALA A 121 -26.92 -22.00 6.39
N ASN A 122 -25.95 -21.10 6.52
CA ASN A 122 -25.79 -20.20 7.65
C ASN A 122 -25.35 -18.81 7.17
N TRP A 123 -25.93 -17.78 7.74
CA TRP A 123 -25.62 -16.37 7.47
C TRP A 123 -25.03 -15.70 8.70
N GLN A 124 -24.17 -14.72 8.46
CA GLN A 124 -23.62 -13.84 9.49
C GLN A 124 -23.62 -12.38 8.99
N PRO A 125 -23.71 -11.39 9.89
CA PRO A 125 -23.65 -9.99 9.48
C PRO A 125 -22.33 -9.62 8.81
N LEU A 126 -22.40 -8.80 7.75
CA LEU A 126 -21.28 -8.16 7.08
C LEU A 126 -21.49 -6.63 7.14
N GLN A 127 -21.43 -6.07 8.35
CA GLN A 127 -21.80 -4.69 8.60
C GLN A 127 -20.60 -3.72 8.55
N LEU A 128 -19.45 -4.08 9.16
CA LEU A 128 -18.27 -3.21 9.26
C LEU A 128 -18.65 -1.77 9.67
N ASN A 129 -18.39 -0.77 8.82
CA ASN A 129 -18.76 0.65 9.02
C ASN A 129 -20.02 1.06 8.25
N LEU A 130 -20.72 0.14 7.59
CA LEU A 130 -22.02 0.40 6.97
C LEU A 130 -23.04 0.72 8.09
N PRO A 131 -23.81 1.81 8.00
CA PRO A 131 -24.89 2.06 8.95
C PRO A 131 -26.00 1.03 8.79
N GLN A 132 -26.78 0.79 9.85
CA GLN A 132 -28.00 -0.01 9.76
C GLN A 132 -28.99 0.71 8.83
N THR A 133 -29.18 0.18 7.62
CA THR A 133 -29.98 0.81 6.57
C THR A 133 -30.49 -0.26 5.59
N PRO A 134 -31.65 -0.05 4.94
CA PRO A 134 -32.14 -0.98 3.94
C PRO A 134 -31.20 -1.06 2.74
N VAL A 135 -30.87 -2.29 2.34
CA VAL A 135 -30.03 -2.60 1.17
C VAL A 135 -30.90 -3.23 0.10
N HIS A 136 -31.17 -2.48 -0.96
CA HIS A 136 -32.08 -2.93 -2.04
C HIS A 136 -31.36 -3.67 -3.16
N ASP A 137 -30.06 -3.40 -3.35
CA ASP A 137 -29.30 -4.11 -4.37
C ASP A 137 -27.83 -4.30 -3.95
N LEU A 138 -27.26 -5.38 -4.46
CA LEU A 138 -25.87 -5.77 -4.30
C LEU A 138 -25.31 -6.15 -5.67
N LEU A 139 -24.04 -5.83 -5.91
CA LEU A 139 -23.33 -6.30 -7.10
C LEU A 139 -21.91 -6.71 -6.73
N VAL A 140 -21.54 -7.95 -7.05
CA VAL A 140 -20.14 -8.36 -7.04
C VAL A 140 -19.54 -8.04 -8.39
N LYS A 141 -18.66 -7.05 -8.44
CA LYS A 141 -17.94 -6.66 -9.66
C LYS A 141 -16.45 -6.90 -9.44
N ASN A 142 -15.88 -7.84 -10.20
CA ASN A 142 -14.50 -8.31 -10.00
C ASN A 142 -14.31 -8.80 -8.55
N ASN A 143 -13.59 -8.01 -7.75
CA ASN A 143 -13.30 -8.28 -6.35
C ASN A 143 -13.95 -7.25 -5.42
N ASP A 144 -14.87 -6.42 -5.89
CA ASP A 144 -15.55 -5.43 -5.06
C ASP A 144 -17.02 -5.80 -4.89
N LEU A 145 -17.55 -5.54 -3.69
CA LEU A 145 -18.98 -5.64 -3.40
C LEU A 145 -19.57 -4.24 -3.33
N ALA A 146 -20.34 -3.86 -4.36
CA ALA A 146 -21.12 -2.65 -4.39
C ALA A 146 -22.47 -2.85 -3.67
N VAL A 147 -22.87 -1.86 -2.89
CA VAL A 147 -24.06 -1.89 -2.02
C VAL A 147 -24.90 -0.63 -2.27
N ALA A 148 -26.12 -0.82 -2.78
CA ALA A 148 -27.08 0.25 -3.01
C ALA A 148 -28.07 0.34 -1.85
N THR A 149 -28.07 1.47 -1.13
CA THR A 149 -28.90 1.66 0.06
C THR A 149 -30.12 2.54 -0.21
N HIS A 150 -31.20 2.32 0.55
CA HIS A 150 -32.35 3.24 0.61
C HIS A 150 -32.09 4.46 1.53
N GLY A 151 -30.84 4.71 1.89
CA GLY A 151 -30.39 5.89 2.63
C GLY A 151 -29.86 7.02 1.74
N ARG A 152 -29.97 6.88 0.41
CA ARG A 152 -29.34 7.75 -0.62
C ARG A 152 -27.81 7.66 -0.66
N ALA A 153 -27.25 6.49 -0.35
CA ALA A 153 -25.81 6.25 -0.41
C ALA A 153 -25.47 5.06 -1.32
N PHE A 154 -24.25 5.07 -1.83
CA PHE A 154 -23.65 3.97 -2.58
C PHE A 154 -22.34 3.61 -1.89
N TRP A 155 -22.21 2.36 -1.45
CA TRP A 155 -21.05 1.87 -0.71
C TRP A 155 -20.31 0.82 -1.53
N ILE A 156 -18.99 0.75 -1.35
CA ILE A 156 -18.15 -0.27 -1.95
C ILE A 156 -17.32 -0.88 -0.83
N LEU A 157 -17.42 -2.19 -0.64
CA LEU A 157 -16.42 -2.96 0.10
C LEU A 157 -15.32 -3.34 -0.88
N ASP A 158 -14.26 -2.55 -0.88
CA ASP A 158 -13.11 -2.77 -1.75
C ASP A 158 -12.46 -4.11 -1.42
N ASN A 159 -12.21 -4.91 -2.46
CA ASN A 159 -11.44 -6.14 -2.42
C ASN A 159 -11.91 -7.17 -1.38
N ILE A 160 -12.87 -8.01 -1.76
CA ILE A 160 -13.40 -9.17 -1.03
C ILE A 160 -12.52 -10.42 -1.14
N THR A 161 -11.34 -10.33 -1.78
CA THR A 161 -10.41 -11.46 -1.90
C THR A 161 -10.02 -12.09 -0.56
N PRO A 162 -9.87 -11.34 0.56
CA PRO A 162 -9.69 -11.94 1.87
C PRO A 162 -10.87 -12.81 2.30
N LEU A 163 -12.12 -12.39 2.03
CA LEU A 163 -13.33 -13.17 2.36
C LEU A 163 -13.34 -14.51 1.63
N ARG A 164 -12.85 -14.54 0.38
CA ARG A 164 -12.72 -15.77 -0.40
C ARG A 164 -11.64 -16.73 0.10
N GLN A 165 -10.74 -16.24 0.94
CA GLN A 165 -9.63 -17.01 1.50
C GLN A 165 -9.87 -17.39 2.97
N LEU A 166 -11.04 -17.04 3.52
CA LEU A 166 -11.46 -17.47 4.85
C LEU A 166 -11.72 -18.98 4.85
N GLY A 167 -10.70 -19.75 5.25
CA GLY A 167 -10.84 -21.14 5.61
C GLY A 167 -11.14 -21.32 7.10
N ASN A 168 -11.26 -22.58 7.56
CA ASN A 168 -11.25 -22.92 8.98
C ASN A 168 -9.83 -22.74 9.56
N ASN A 169 -9.37 -21.49 9.65
CA ASN A 169 -8.01 -21.18 10.04
C ASN A 169 -7.98 -20.60 11.44
N ASN A 170 -7.52 -21.39 12.42
CA ASN A 170 -7.32 -20.95 13.81
C ASN A 170 -5.96 -20.25 14.03
N SER A 171 -5.28 -19.87 12.94
CA SER A 171 -3.98 -19.22 12.99
C SER A 171 -4.06 -17.84 13.62
N ASP A 172 -3.06 -17.50 14.44
CA ASP A 172 -2.98 -16.17 15.06
C ASP A 172 -2.56 -15.06 14.06
N LEU A 173 -1.98 -15.46 12.92
CA LEU A 173 -1.54 -14.59 11.84
C LEU A 173 -1.91 -15.22 10.48
N VAL A 174 -2.55 -14.45 9.60
CA VAL A 174 -2.86 -14.87 8.23
C VAL A 174 -2.56 -13.73 7.26
N LEU A 175 -1.66 -13.94 6.32
CA LEU A 175 -1.42 -13.07 5.18
C LEU A 175 -2.23 -13.60 3.99
N TYR A 176 -3.18 -12.79 3.50
CA TYR A 176 -4.01 -13.17 2.36
C TYR A 176 -3.26 -12.89 1.07
N LYS A 177 -3.39 -13.80 0.08
CA LYS A 177 -2.85 -13.56 -1.26
C LYS A 177 -3.54 -12.31 -1.84
N PRO A 178 -2.77 -11.27 -2.22
CA PRO A 178 -3.34 -10.10 -2.87
C PRO A 178 -3.96 -10.46 -4.23
N ASP A 179 -4.89 -9.61 -4.66
CA ASP A 179 -5.44 -9.69 -6.01
C ASP A 179 -4.38 -9.31 -7.07
N VAL A 180 -4.61 -9.70 -8.32
CA VAL A 180 -3.84 -9.20 -9.45
C VAL A 180 -4.03 -7.70 -9.54
N THR A 181 -2.94 -6.96 -9.47
CA THR A 181 -2.98 -5.50 -9.48
C THR A 181 -2.32 -4.93 -10.73
N TYR A 182 -2.52 -3.65 -10.98
CA TYR A 182 -2.07 -2.97 -12.17
C TYR A 182 -1.19 -1.78 -11.78
N ARG A 183 -0.18 -1.51 -12.60
CA ARG A 183 0.80 -0.44 -12.45
C ARG A 183 0.16 0.93 -12.76
N LEU A 184 -0.82 1.33 -11.96
CA LEU A 184 -1.68 2.48 -12.19
C LEU A 184 -1.05 3.74 -11.60
N LEU A 185 -0.90 4.77 -12.44
CA LEU A 185 -0.46 6.10 -12.02
C LEU A 185 -1.70 6.92 -11.64
N TRP A 186 -2.09 6.88 -10.36
CA TRP A 186 -3.06 7.81 -9.80
C TRP A 186 -2.38 9.04 -9.22
N PRO A 187 -3.02 10.22 -9.29
CA PRO A 187 -2.62 11.35 -8.46
C PRO A 187 -2.71 10.97 -6.98
N ASP A 188 -1.68 11.33 -6.21
CA ASP A 188 -1.66 11.13 -4.75
C ASP A 188 -2.68 12.05 -4.04
N ASP A 189 -3.12 13.13 -4.70
CA ASP A 189 -4.08 14.09 -4.17
C ASP A 189 -5.17 14.47 -5.20
N TYR A 190 -6.36 14.79 -4.71
CA TYR A 190 -7.51 15.20 -5.51
C TYR A 190 -8.32 16.24 -4.74
N GLU A 191 -9.04 17.10 -5.46
CA GLU A 191 -9.80 18.20 -4.86
C GLU A 191 -10.86 17.69 -3.86
N ARG A 192 -10.65 17.97 -2.57
CA ARG A 192 -11.55 17.57 -1.47
C ARG A 192 -12.45 18.69 -0.96
N ARG A 193 -12.42 19.89 -1.57
CA ARG A 193 -13.32 21.01 -1.19
C ARG A 193 -14.80 20.71 -1.42
N GLN A 194 -15.13 19.71 -2.25
CA GLN A 194 -16.49 19.20 -2.44
C GLN A 194 -16.65 17.87 -1.68
N PRO A 195 -17.87 17.51 -1.23
CA PRO A 195 -18.11 16.19 -0.66
C PRO A 195 -17.79 15.10 -1.69
N VAL A 196 -16.71 14.36 -1.42
CA VAL A 196 -16.20 13.28 -2.26
C VAL A 196 -16.01 12.04 -1.42
N ALA A 197 -16.38 10.88 -1.96
CA ALA A 197 -16.02 9.61 -1.35
C ALA A 197 -14.50 9.37 -1.51
N PRO A 198 -13.85 8.66 -0.58
CA PRO A 198 -12.47 8.23 -0.77
C PRO A 198 -12.40 7.30 -1.99
N ASN A 199 -11.42 7.54 -2.87
CA ASN A 199 -11.01 6.53 -3.84
C ASN A 199 -10.33 5.37 -3.11
N PRO A 200 -10.29 4.15 -3.70
CA PRO A 200 -9.46 3.08 -3.17
C PRO A 200 -8.00 3.56 -3.04
N PRO A 201 -7.24 3.06 -2.06
CA PRO A 201 -5.87 3.49 -1.86
C PRO A 201 -5.02 3.15 -3.09
N ASN A 202 -4.10 4.07 -3.43
CA ASN A 202 -3.15 3.84 -4.51
C ASN A 202 -2.18 2.71 -4.12
N GLY A 203 -2.02 1.70 -4.98
CA GLY A 203 -1.11 0.58 -4.71
C GLY A 203 -1.75 -0.81 -4.75
N ALA A 204 -0.93 -1.82 -4.43
CA ALA A 204 -1.40 -3.16 -4.12
C ALA A 204 -2.00 -3.20 -2.72
N LEU A 205 -3.30 -3.45 -2.62
CA LEU A 205 -3.96 -3.62 -1.32
C LEU A 205 -3.59 -4.98 -0.71
N ILE A 206 -2.77 -4.93 0.33
CA ILE A 206 -2.33 -6.08 1.10
C ILE A 206 -3.23 -6.19 2.33
N SER A 207 -3.83 -7.36 2.52
CA SER A 207 -4.69 -7.65 3.66
C SER A 207 -4.08 -8.77 4.50
N TYR A 208 -4.13 -8.61 5.82
CA TYR A 208 -3.69 -9.63 6.77
C TYR A 208 -4.53 -9.60 8.04
N PHE A 209 -4.69 -10.76 8.67
CA PHE A 209 -5.40 -10.93 9.93
C PHE A 209 -4.39 -11.14 11.06
N ILE A 210 -4.62 -10.44 12.17
CA ILE A 210 -3.90 -10.62 13.43
C ILE A 210 -4.94 -10.90 14.51
N LYS A 211 -4.86 -12.04 15.19
CA LYS A 211 -5.85 -12.43 16.20
C LYS A 211 -5.81 -11.56 17.45
N THR A 212 -4.61 -11.16 17.88
CA THR A 212 -4.40 -10.33 19.07
C THR A 212 -3.39 -9.25 18.75
N LYS A 213 -3.76 -8.00 19.04
CA LYS A 213 -2.89 -6.83 18.83
C LYS A 213 -1.53 -7.05 19.53
N PRO A 214 -0.40 -6.97 18.81
CA PRO A 214 0.93 -7.05 19.41
C PRO A 214 1.16 -5.90 20.40
N ALA A 215 2.09 -6.09 21.34
CA ALA A 215 2.48 -5.00 22.24
C ALA A 215 3.21 -3.88 21.47
N ASP A 216 3.18 -2.65 21.96
CA ASP A 216 3.70 -1.47 21.23
C ASP A 216 5.19 -1.55 20.84
N LYS A 217 5.98 -2.42 21.49
CA LYS A 217 7.41 -2.65 21.20
C LYS A 217 7.65 -3.90 20.35
N GLU A 218 6.62 -4.71 20.11
CA GLU A 218 6.71 -5.89 19.26
C GLU A 218 6.57 -5.48 17.80
N GLU A 219 7.64 -5.72 17.04
CA GLU A 219 7.68 -5.34 15.63
C GLU A 219 6.95 -6.38 14.77
N VAL A 220 6.04 -5.89 13.94
CA VAL A 220 5.52 -6.58 12.76
C VAL A 220 6.16 -5.94 11.54
N LYS A 221 6.70 -6.77 10.65
CA LYS A 221 7.30 -6.32 9.38
C LYS A 221 6.50 -6.80 8.20
N LEU A 222 6.38 -5.94 7.20
CA LEU A 222 5.84 -6.25 5.89
C LEU A 222 6.92 -5.95 4.85
N ASP A 223 7.50 -7.00 4.28
CA ASP A 223 8.50 -6.90 3.24
C ASP A 223 7.88 -7.18 1.87
N ILE A 224 8.20 -6.33 0.91
CA ILE A 224 7.96 -6.57 -0.51
C ILE A 224 9.26 -7.06 -1.12
N LEU A 225 9.21 -8.21 -1.79
CA LEU A 225 10.35 -8.84 -2.44
C LEU A 225 10.08 -9.00 -3.93
N ASP A 226 11.13 -8.96 -4.74
CA ASP A 226 11.02 -9.28 -6.17
C ASP A 226 10.87 -10.80 -6.40
N ALA A 227 10.80 -11.20 -7.67
CA ALA A 227 10.71 -12.60 -8.07
C ALA A 227 11.89 -13.46 -7.60
N GLN A 228 13.05 -12.85 -7.36
CA GLN A 228 14.29 -13.50 -6.91
C GLN A 228 14.43 -13.48 -5.37
N GLY A 229 13.51 -12.83 -4.66
CA GLY A 229 13.52 -12.70 -3.20
C GLY A 229 14.38 -11.54 -2.69
N LYS A 230 14.85 -10.63 -3.57
CA LYS A 230 15.54 -9.41 -3.16
C LYS A 230 14.54 -8.42 -2.60
N LEU A 231 14.93 -7.72 -1.53
CA LEU A 231 14.09 -6.70 -0.91
C LEU A 231 13.85 -5.52 -1.86
N VAL A 232 12.58 -5.18 -2.05
CA VAL A 232 12.10 -4.02 -2.81
C VAL A 232 11.80 -2.87 -1.85
N ARG A 233 11.03 -3.16 -0.79
CA ARG A 233 10.64 -2.21 0.25
C ARG A 233 10.27 -2.94 1.53
N SER A 234 10.52 -2.33 2.69
CA SER A 234 10.13 -2.88 4.00
C SER A 234 9.37 -1.84 4.81
N TYR A 235 8.29 -2.29 5.45
CA TYR A 235 7.46 -1.50 6.33
C TYR A 235 7.43 -2.12 7.73
N SER A 236 7.28 -1.28 8.75
CA SER A 236 7.30 -1.68 10.15
C SER A 236 6.06 -1.16 10.88
N SER A 237 5.62 -1.90 11.90
CA SER A 237 4.61 -1.43 12.86
C SER A 237 5.20 -0.49 13.91
N LEU A 238 6.53 -0.37 13.99
CA LEU A 238 7.21 0.56 14.88
C LEU A 238 7.45 1.90 14.19
N ASP A 239 7.45 2.97 14.99
CA ASP A 239 7.77 4.29 14.47
C ASP A 239 9.25 4.34 14.07
N LYS A 240 9.51 4.70 12.81
CA LYS A 240 10.86 5.07 12.39
C LYS A 240 11.27 6.32 13.20
N LYS A 241 12.49 6.32 13.75
CA LYS A 241 13.09 7.57 14.27
C LYS A 241 13.29 8.50 13.08
N LYS A 242 12.34 9.39 12.82
CA LYS A 242 12.49 10.41 11.79
C LYS A 242 13.50 11.44 12.26
N ASN A 243 14.39 11.85 11.37
CA ASN A 243 15.21 13.03 11.61
C ASN A 243 14.28 14.25 11.64
N ASP A 244 14.57 15.26 12.46
CA ASP A 244 13.80 16.51 12.48
C ASP A 244 13.96 17.20 11.11
N THR A 245 13.01 16.95 10.21
CA THR A 245 12.89 17.61 8.91
C THR A 245 11.72 18.59 8.98
N PRO A 246 11.94 19.88 8.66
CA PRO A 246 10.85 20.84 8.57
C PRO A 246 9.83 20.37 7.53
N PRO A 247 8.53 20.26 7.88
CA PRO A 247 7.51 19.85 6.92
C PRO A 247 7.39 20.88 5.80
N GLU A 248 7.40 20.43 4.56
CA GLU A 248 7.33 21.29 3.37
C GLU A 248 5.91 21.81 3.13
N TRP A 249 4.90 20.94 3.32
CA TRP A 249 3.48 21.27 3.21
C TRP A 249 2.70 20.70 4.40
N PRO A 250 2.44 21.50 5.46
CA PRO A 250 1.76 21.05 6.67
C PRO A 250 0.34 20.49 6.43
N ASP A 251 -0.31 20.96 5.36
CA ASP A 251 -1.66 20.54 4.98
C ASP A 251 -1.68 19.23 4.19
N GLN A 252 -0.53 18.79 3.66
CA GLN A 252 -0.42 17.51 2.94
C GLN A 252 -0.01 16.40 3.89
N GLN A 253 -0.75 15.30 3.86
CA GLN A 253 -0.35 14.12 4.63
C GLN A 253 0.72 13.34 3.87
N PRO A 254 1.85 13.01 4.51
CA PRO A 254 2.85 12.17 3.88
C PRO A 254 2.31 10.75 3.67
N PRO A 255 2.90 9.99 2.73
CA PRO A 255 2.56 8.59 2.53
C PRO A 255 2.65 7.78 3.84
N ALA A 256 1.74 6.82 4.02
CA ALA A 256 1.76 5.94 5.17
C ALA A 256 2.99 5.01 5.12
N GLU A 257 3.87 5.11 6.11
CA GLU A 257 5.06 4.25 6.23
C GLU A 257 4.91 3.18 7.33
N LYS A 258 3.89 3.33 8.17
CA LYS A 258 3.60 2.45 9.30
C LYS A 258 2.45 1.50 8.93
N ILE A 259 2.66 0.20 9.15
CA ILE A 259 1.61 -0.78 8.93
C ILE A 259 0.68 -0.88 10.17
N PRO A 260 -0.64 -0.99 9.98
CA PRO A 260 -1.57 -1.22 11.09
C PRO A 260 -1.43 -2.63 11.67
N VAL A 261 -1.62 -2.80 12.97
CA VAL A 261 -1.48 -4.09 13.67
C VAL A 261 -2.60 -4.33 14.69
N ASP A 262 -3.79 -3.85 14.38
CA ASP A 262 -4.95 -4.02 15.25
C ASP A 262 -5.44 -5.47 15.26
N ALA A 263 -6.15 -5.86 16.32
CA ALA A 263 -6.80 -7.18 16.36
C ALA A 263 -7.90 -7.23 15.29
N GLY A 264 -7.90 -8.29 14.46
CA GLY A 264 -8.78 -8.44 13.31
C GLY A 264 -8.05 -8.28 11.98
N ILE A 265 -8.79 -7.87 10.95
CA ILE A 265 -8.27 -7.64 9.61
C ILE A 265 -7.63 -6.25 9.54
N ASN A 266 -6.42 -6.22 9.01
CA ASN A 266 -5.63 -5.03 8.73
C ASN A 266 -5.41 -4.92 7.21
N ARG A 267 -5.29 -3.69 6.72
CA ARG A 267 -5.07 -3.39 5.30
C ARG A 267 -3.97 -2.35 5.15
N PHE A 268 -3.07 -2.58 4.20
CA PHE A 268 -2.00 -1.65 3.85
C PHE A 268 -1.78 -1.66 2.34
N ALA A 269 -1.58 -0.49 1.72
CA ALA A 269 -1.35 -0.38 0.29
C ALA A 269 0.14 -0.15 0.01
N TRP A 270 0.76 -1.07 -0.72
CA TRP A 270 2.08 -0.83 -1.28
C TRP A 270 1.92 0.00 -2.56
N ASP A 271 2.39 1.24 -2.53
CA ASP A 271 2.37 2.24 -3.61
C ASP A 271 3.21 1.88 -4.85
N PHE A 272 3.67 0.62 -4.96
CA PHE A 272 4.55 0.10 -5.99
C PHE A 272 5.94 0.73 -6.04
N ARG A 273 6.33 1.55 -5.08
CA ARG A 273 7.66 2.18 -5.06
C ARG A 273 8.68 1.26 -4.42
N TYR A 274 9.90 1.27 -4.96
CA TYR A 274 11.09 0.82 -4.25
C TYR A 274 11.41 1.78 -3.10
N GLU A 275 12.27 1.35 -2.18
CA GLU A 275 12.86 2.28 -1.18
C GLU A 275 13.51 3.48 -1.89
N GLY A 276 13.36 4.67 -1.32
CA GLY A 276 13.97 5.88 -1.84
C GLY A 276 15.49 5.95 -1.59
N PRO A 277 16.12 7.11 -1.88
CA PRO A 277 17.55 7.26 -1.65
C PRO A 277 17.82 7.25 -0.14
N LYS A 278 19.09 7.06 0.24
CA LYS A 278 19.49 7.21 1.66
C LYS A 278 18.99 8.57 2.18
N GLU A 279 18.17 8.58 3.22
CA GLU A 279 17.70 9.83 3.84
C GLU A 279 18.87 10.69 4.34
N LEU A 280 18.78 12.01 4.09
CA LEU A 280 19.70 13.00 4.63
C LEU A 280 19.04 13.71 5.84
N PRO A 281 19.61 13.63 7.06
CA PRO A 281 19.07 14.35 8.21
C PRO A 281 18.95 15.86 7.96
N GLY A 282 17.75 16.40 8.21
CA GLY A 282 17.45 17.83 8.05
C GLY A 282 17.24 18.28 6.60
N GLU A 283 17.06 17.35 5.66
CA GLU A 283 16.62 17.67 4.31
C GLU A 283 15.19 18.24 4.30
N VAL A 284 14.99 19.34 3.59
CA VAL A 284 13.68 19.98 3.44
C VAL A 284 12.86 19.22 2.39
N GLY A 285 11.63 18.81 2.75
CA GLY A 285 10.75 18.06 1.84
C GLY A 285 11.06 16.56 1.73
N ALA A 286 11.88 16.02 2.64
CA ALA A 286 12.27 14.61 2.65
C ALA A 286 11.07 13.65 2.61
N GLU A 287 9.95 14.04 3.25
CA GLU A 287 8.72 13.25 3.32
C GLU A 287 8.05 12.99 1.95
N PHE A 288 8.35 13.81 0.94
CA PHE A 288 7.85 13.64 -0.43
C PHE A 288 8.94 13.18 -1.41
N ARG A 289 10.22 13.39 -1.06
CA ARG A 289 11.40 13.04 -1.87
C ARG A 289 11.92 11.63 -1.63
N ASN A 290 11.62 11.02 -0.48
CA ASN A 290 12.03 9.66 -0.17
C ASN A 290 11.16 8.59 -0.88
N LYS A 291 11.17 8.61 -2.21
CA LYS A 291 10.45 7.65 -3.07
C LYS A 291 11.41 7.02 -4.07
N GLY A 292 11.44 5.69 -4.14
CA GLY A 292 12.18 4.95 -5.16
C GLY A 292 11.44 4.85 -6.49
N PRO A 293 12.05 4.22 -7.52
CA PRO A 293 11.40 4.00 -8.79
C PRO A 293 10.14 3.15 -8.63
N PHE A 294 9.22 3.30 -9.59
CA PHE A 294 8.03 2.47 -9.62
C PHE A 294 8.38 1.04 -10.05
N ALA A 295 7.74 0.06 -9.45
CA ALA A 295 7.94 -1.34 -9.76
C ALA A 295 7.57 -1.66 -11.20
N LEU A 296 8.39 -2.51 -11.83
CA LEU A 296 8.12 -3.03 -13.17
C LEU A 296 6.99 -4.05 -13.11
N PRO A 297 6.15 -4.18 -14.15
CA PRO A 297 5.20 -5.27 -14.23
C PRO A 297 5.90 -6.63 -14.13
N GLY A 298 5.40 -7.52 -13.28
CA GLY A 298 6.02 -8.80 -12.98
C GLY A 298 5.49 -9.47 -11.72
N MET A 299 6.18 -10.53 -11.31
CA MET A 299 5.90 -11.26 -10.09
C MET A 299 6.72 -10.71 -8.92
N TYR A 300 6.05 -10.52 -7.80
CA TYR A 300 6.61 -10.10 -6.52
C TYR A 300 6.14 -11.07 -5.42
N GLN A 301 6.70 -10.91 -4.23
CA GLN A 301 6.30 -11.63 -3.04
C GLN A 301 6.04 -10.64 -1.92
N VAL A 302 5.01 -10.90 -1.14
CA VAL A 302 4.72 -10.15 0.08
C VAL A 302 5.01 -11.07 1.25
N ARG A 303 5.88 -10.63 2.16
CA ARG A 303 6.24 -11.37 3.37
C ARG A 303 5.82 -10.58 4.60
N LEU A 304 4.96 -11.18 5.42
CA LEU A 304 4.55 -10.65 6.71
C LEU A 304 5.26 -11.44 7.81
N THR A 305 5.93 -10.74 8.72
CA THR A 305 6.64 -11.34 9.85
C THR A 305 6.11 -10.75 11.16
N ALA A 306 5.63 -11.60 12.06
CA ALA A 306 5.22 -11.23 13.41
C ALA A 306 5.61 -12.33 14.41
N ASN A 307 6.10 -11.97 15.59
CA ASN A 307 6.47 -12.91 16.66
C ASN A 307 7.39 -14.06 16.19
N GLY A 308 8.37 -13.74 15.33
CA GLY A 308 9.32 -14.70 14.77
C GLY A 308 8.73 -15.67 13.73
N LYS A 309 7.44 -15.59 13.40
CA LYS A 309 6.79 -16.36 12.35
C LYS A 309 6.65 -15.49 11.10
N SER A 310 6.87 -16.08 9.94
CA SER A 310 6.69 -15.41 8.65
C SER A 310 5.72 -16.18 7.75
N GLN A 311 4.94 -15.43 6.96
CA GLN A 311 4.15 -15.95 5.86
C GLN A 311 4.52 -15.17 4.60
N THR A 312 4.61 -15.88 3.48
CA THR A 312 4.94 -15.27 2.18
C THR A 312 3.90 -15.71 1.16
N VAL A 313 3.36 -14.74 0.43
CA VAL A 313 2.37 -14.96 -0.64
C VAL A 313 2.81 -14.25 -1.92
N PRO A 314 2.49 -14.79 -3.10
CA PRO A 314 2.81 -14.13 -4.36
C PRO A 314 1.91 -12.91 -4.61
N LEU A 315 2.46 -11.91 -5.30
CA LEU A 315 1.76 -10.73 -5.81
C LEU A 315 2.08 -10.58 -7.30
N GLU A 316 1.06 -10.36 -8.12
CA GLU A 316 1.22 -10.15 -9.57
C GLU A 316 0.89 -8.70 -9.92
N LEU A 317 1.86 -7.98 -10.50
CA LEU A 317 1.72 -6.62 -10.98
C LEU A 317 1.69 -6.61 -12.51
N LYS A 318 0.57 -6.18 -13.10
CA LYS A 318 0.41 -6.06 -14.56
C LYS A 318 0.63 -4.63 -15.03
N ILE A 319 0.99 -4.49 -16.29
CA ILE A 319 1.00 -3.19 -16.96
C ILE A 319 -0.42 -2.63 -17.03
N ASP A 320 -0.59 -1.30 -16.86
CA ASP A 320 -1.87 -0.65 -17.12
C ASP A 320 -2.27 -0.90 -18.58
N PRO A 321 -3.43 -1.52 -18.88
CA PRO A 321 -3.86 -1.79 -20.25
C PRO A 321 -4.10 -0.53 -21.10
N ARG A 322 -4.12 0.66 -20.47
CA ARG A 322 -4.23 1.96 -21.15
C ARG A 322 -2.86 2.58 -21.46
N SER A 323 -1.78 2.04 -20.90
CA SER A 323 -0.43 2.54 -21.09
C SER A 323 0.10 2.19 -22.49
N PRO A 324 0.70 3.14 -23.23
CA PRO A 324 1.30 2.87 -24.52
C PRO A 324 2.72 2.27 -24.43
N ALA A 325 3.31 2.21 -23.23
CA ALA A 325 4.70 1.78 -23.05
C ALA A 325 4.86 0.26 -23.24
N SER A 326 5.99 -0.13 -23.81
CA SER A 326 6.42 -1.53 -23.79
C SER A 326 7.15 -1.87 -22.48
N MET A 327 7.26 -3.16 -22.16
CA MET A 327 8.10 -3.61 -21.04
C MET A 327 9.56 -3.14 -21.16
N ALA A 328 10.08 -3.02 -22.38
CA ALA A 328 11.44 -2.52 -22.62
C ALA A 328 11.59 -1.01 -22.34
N ASP A 329 10.52 -0.22 -22.56
CA ASP A 329 10.51 1.21 -22.25
C ASP A 329 10.50 1.43 -20.74
N LEU A 330 9.65 0.70 -20.02
CA LEU A 330 9.60 0.72 -18.56
C LEU A 330 10.92 0.24 -17.94
N GLN A 331 11.56 -0.78 -18.52
CA GLN A 331 12.88 -1.25 -18.06
C GLN A 331 13.93 -0.14 -18.17
N LYS A 332 14.00 0.58 -19.29
CA LYS A 332 14.94 1.70 -19.48
C LYS A 332 14.67 2.86 -18.51
N GLN A 333 13.39 3.13 -18.23
CA GLN A 333 12.98 4.12 -17.24
C GLN A 333 13.48 3.73 -15.86
N PHE A 334 13.13 2.52 -15.42
CA PHE A 334 13.53 1.98 -14.12
C PHE A 334 15.06 1.99 -13.93
N GLU A 335 15.82 1.59 -14.95
CA GLU A 335 17.28 1.61 -14.92
C GLU A 335 17.86 3.02 -14.75
N LEU A 336 17.29 4.02 -15.42
CA LEU A 336 17.74 5.41 -15.26
C LEU A 336 17.35 5.97 -13.88
N GLU A 337 16.13 5.72 -13.42
CA GLU A 337 15.68 6.13 -12.08
C GLU A 337 16.55 5.49 -10.98
N MET A 338 16.90 4.21 -11.09
CA MET A 338 17.81 3.54 -10.17
C MET A 338 19.20 4.20 -10.16
N LYS A 339 19.74 4.57 -11.32
CA LYS A 339 21.03 5.30 -11.38
C LYS A 339 20.97 6.67 -10.73
N ILE A 340 19.86 7.40 -10.89
CA ILE A 340 19.62 8.68 -10.22
C ILE A 340 19.52 8.47 -8.70
N LEU A 341 18.81 7.43 -8.27
CA LEU A 341 18.67 7.04 -6.85
C LEU A 341 20.02 6.72 -6.20
N ASP A 342 20.88 6.00 -6.90
CA ASP A 342 22.23 5.67 -6.45
C ASP A 342 23.09 6.94 -6.32
N ALA A 343 22.99 7.87 -7.28
CA ALA A 343 23.70 9.15 -7.23
C ALA A 343 23.24 10.02 -6.04
N LEU A 344 21.92 10.12 -5.82
CA LEU A 344 21.34 10.80 -4.64
C LEU A 344 21.83 10.15 -3.34
N SER A 345 21.80 8.82 -3.24
CA SER A 345 22.25 8.11 -2.05
C SER A 345 23.74 8.32 -1.75
N GLN A 346 24.59 8.37 -2.79
CA GLN A 346 26.02 8.67 -2.65
C GLN A 346 26.25 10.13 -2.21
N LEU A 347 25.48 11.06 -2.77
CA LEU A 347 25.48 12.47 -2.40
C LEU A 347 25.09 12.64 -0.93
N HIS A 348 23.93 12.10 -0.53
CA HIS A 348 23.43 12.16 0.85
C HIS A 348 24.40 11.50 1.82
N THR A 349 24.98 10.34 1.48
CA THR A 349 26.01 9.70 2.30
C THR A 349 27.25 10.58 2.50
N THR A 350 27.67 11.27 1.44
CA THR A 350 28.83 12.16 1.49
C THR A 350 28.58 13.37 2.38
N VAL A 351 27.43 14.01 2.21
CA VAL A 351 27.02 15.17 3.01
C VAL A 351 26.85 14.79 4.48
N ASP A 352 26.15 13.69 4.76
CA ASP A 352 25.95 13.16 6.11
C ASP A 352 27.30 12.89 6.79
N GLY A 353 28.25 12.28 6.07
CA GLY A 353 29.62 12.10 6.54
C GLY A 353 30.33 13.43 6.86
N ILE A 354 30.25 14.42 5.98
CA ILE A 354 30.83 15.76 6.18
C ILE A 354 30.23 16.43 7.41
N ARG A 355 28.90 16.43 7.54
CA ARG A 355 28.18 17.02 8.69
C ARG A 355 28.55 16.31 9.99
N GLY A 356 28.62 14.99 9.99
CA GLY A 356 29.02 14.20 11.14
C GLY A 356 30.45 14.50 11.62
N VAL A 357 31.40 14.69 10.69
CA VAL A 357 32.76 15.14 11.03
C VAL A 357 32.74 16.57 11.55
N ARG A 358 32.06 17.49 10.87
CA ARG A 358 31.97 18.90 11.29
C ARG A 358 31.39 19.07 12.70
N THR A 359 30.33 18.34 13.03
CA THR A 359 29.77 18.35 14.39
C THR A 359 30.80 17.92 15.45
N GLN A 360 31.61 16.90 15.14
CA GLN A 360 32.67 16.46 16.04
C GLN A 360 33.83 17.47 16.14
N LEU A 361 34.19 18.14 15.03
CA LEU A 361 35.18 19.23 15.03
C LEU A 361 34.71 20.39 15.93
N HIS A 362 33.46 20.83 15.79
CA HIS A 362 32.91 21.86 16.69
C HIS A 362 32.92 21.41 18.16
N GLY A 363 32.51 20.17 18.43
CA GLY A 363 32.59 19.61 19.79
C GLY A 363 34.02 19.53 20.33
N LEU A 364 35.01 19.29 19.45
CA LEU A 364 36.43 19.29 19.81
C LEU A 364 36.89 20.70 20.21
N HIS A 365 36.55 21.73 19.42
CA HIS A 365 36.85 23.13 19.77
C HIS A 365 36.22 23.52 21.10
N SER A 366 34.96 23.15 21.34
CA SER A 366 34.28 23.46 22.61
C SER A 366 34.93 22.79 23.83
N ARG A 367 35.46 21.58 23.68
CA ARG A 367 36.11 20.84 24.78
C ARG A 367 37.53 21.29 25.07
N LEU A 368 38.30 21.61 24.02
CA LEU A 368 39.74 21.91 24.15
C LEU A 368 40.03 23.40 24.36
N GLY A 369 39.12 24.29 23.95
CA GLY A 369 39.25 25.73 24.16
C GLY A 369 40.51 26.32 23.51
N GLU A 370 41.05 27.38 24.11
CA GLU A 370 42.23 28.11 23.60
C GLU A 370 43.57 27.63 24.23
N ASP A 371 43.63 26.40 24.76
CA ASP A 371 44.88 25.87 25.31
C ASP A 371 45.94 25.74 24.19
N ALA A 372 47.08 26.44 24.37
CA ALA A 372 48.19 26.47 23.42
C ALA A 372 48.70 25.08 23.04
N ARG A 373 48.56 24.08 23.93
CA ARG A 373 48.90 22.67 23.68
C ARG A 373 48.13 22.06 22.50
N TYR A 374 46.89 22.47 22.31
CA TYR A 374 46.01 21.92 21.26
C TYR A 374 45.94 22.82 20.03
N LYS A 375 46.68 23.93 19.99
CA LYS A 375 46.62 24.89 18.88
C LYS A 375 46.82 24.25 17.51
N ALA A 376 47.80 23.35 17.38
CA ALA A 376 48.05 22.65 16.11
C ALA A 376 46.87 21.74 15.69
N ILE A 377 46.15 21.16 16.65
CA ILE A 377 44.96 20.35 16.40
C ILE A 377 43.79 21.25 15.97
N MET A 378 43.61 22.41 16.61
CA MET A 378 42.58 23.39 16.25
C MET A 378 42.83 23.97 14.86
N ASP A 379 44.05 24.38 14.56
CA ASP A 379 44.41 24.92 13.24
C ASP A 379 44.20 23.84 12.14
N ALA A 380 44.50 22.57 12.42
CA ALA A 380 44.26 21.45 11.51
C ALA A 380 42.77 21.10 11.37
N SER A 381 42.00 21.22 12.45
CA SER A 381 40.54 21.07 12.48
C SER A 381 39.85 22.14 11.60
N ASP A 382 40.23 23.41 11.75
CA ASP A 382 39.73 24.51 10.93
C ASP A 382 40.10 24.33 9.45
N ALA A 383 41.33 23.89 9.18
CA ALA A 383 41.78 23.60 7.82
C ALA A 383 40.99 22.44 7.18
N LEU A 384 40.67 21.40 7.95
CA LEU A 384 39.84 20.28 7.50
C LEU A 384 38.42 20.76 7.19
N ASP A 385 37.80 21.51 8.08
CA ASP A 385 36.44 22.05 7.87
C ASP A 385 36.38 22.91 6.60
N LYS A 386 37.34 23.83 6.44
CA LYS A 386 37.46 24.66 5.23
C LYS A 386 37.64 23.84 3.95
N LYS A 387 38.30 22.67 4.02
CA LYS A 387 38.50 21.78 2.87
C LYS A 387 37.23 20.98 2.53
N MET A 388 36.41 20.64 3.53
CA MET A 388 35.14 19.92 3.34
C MET A 388 34.02 20.82 2.81
N THR A 389 33.98 22.10 3.21
CA THR A 389 32.89 23.03 2.88
C THR A 389 32.57 23.14 1.39
N PRO A 390 33.55 23.33 0.48
CA PRO A 390 33.25 23.40 -0.95
C PRO A 390 32.67 22.10 -1.53
N VAL A 391 32.93 20.95 -0.89
CA VAL A 391 32.37 19.66 -1.33
C VAL A 391 30.87 19.64 -1.05
N GLU A 392 30.47 19.98 0.17
CA GLU A 392 29.05 20.04 0.56
C GLU A 392 28.29 21.12 -0.22
N GLU A 393 28.84 22.33 -0.32
CA GLU A 393 28.18 23.48 -0.97
C GLU A 393 28.01 23.32 -2.48
N GLN A 394 28.75 22.42 -3.14
CA GLN A 394 28.55 22.08 -4.55
C GLN A 394 27.56 20.93 -4.74
N LEU A 395 27.44 20.04 -3.75
CA LEU A 395 26.48 18.95 -3.78
C LEU A 395 25.06 19.44 -3.51
N LEU A 396 24.86 20.31 -2.52
CA LEU A 396 23.53 20.83 -2.16
C LEU A 396 23.56 22.23 -1.56
N GLN A 397 22.38 22.86 -1.53
CA GLN A 397 22.22 24.22 -1.00
C GLN A 397 22.09 24.23 0.53
N VAL A 398 23.21 24.47 1.23
CA VAL A 398 23.29 24.40 2.70
C VAL A 398 22.48 25.47 3.44
N LYS A 399 22.12 26.56 2.74
CA LYS A 399 21.36 27.70 3.28
C LYS A 399 19.85 27.48 3.31
N ILE A 400 19.33 26.49 2.59
CA ILE A 400 17.91 26.15 2.62
C ILE A 400 17.59 25.51 3.97
N LYS A 401 16.70 26.15 4.73
CA LYS A 401 16.19 25.69 6.04
C LYS A 401 14.66 25.60 6.09
N SER A 402 13.99 25.97 4.99
CA SER A 402 12.54 25.90 4.82
C SER A 402 12.20 25.74 3.34
N SER A 403 10.99 25.26 3.02
CA SER A 403 10.55 24.96 1.65
C SER A 403 10.56 26.17 0.72
N GLU A 404 10.19 27.36 1.21
CA GLU A 404 10.20 28.60 0.42
C GLU A 404 11.59 29.22 0.25
N ALA A 405 12.60 28.77 1.01
CA ALA A 405 13.96 29.29 0.88
C ALA A 405 14.60 28.95 -0.47
N SER A 406 14.09 27.92 -1.17
CA SER A 406 14.47 27.55 -2.53
C SER A 406 14.30 28.69 -3.54
N LEU A 407 13.37 29.62 -3.30
CA LEU A 407 13.18 30.81 -4.14
C LEU A 407 14.32 31.84 -4.02
N ASN A 408 15.09 31.79 -2.94
CA ASN A 408 16.13 32.78 -2.62
C ASN A 408 17.55 32.30 -2.95
N TYR A 409 17.73 31.02 -3.30
CA TYR A 409 19.04 30.41 -3.50
C TYR A 409 19.06 29.58 -4.79
N PRO A 410 20.22 29.44 -5.44
CA PRO A 410 20.31 28.62 -6.64
C PRO A 410 20.06 27.14 -6.31
N VAL A 411 19.32 26.48 -7.21
CA VAL A 411 19.12 25.03 -7.27
C VAL A 411 20.48 24.37 -7.58
N LEU A 412 20.85 23.39 -6.76
CA LEU A 412 22.13 22.65 -6.88
C LEU A 412 21.90 21.17 -7.24
N THR A 413 22.99 20.41 -7.30
CA THR A 413 23.04 19.05 -7.84
C THR A 413 21.99 18.12 -7.22
N ASP A 414 21.82 18.17 -5.90
CA ASP A 414 20.81 17.41 -5.16
C ASP A 414 19.37 17.63 -5.67
N GLU A 415 18.93 18.88 -5.68
CA GLU A 415 17.59 19.25 -6.13
C GLU A 415 17.40 19.02 -7.64
N GLN A 416 18.46 19.20 -8.44
CA GLN A 416 18.45 18.85 -9.86
C GLN A 416 18.27 17.35 -10.10
N LEU A 417 18.89 16.50 -9.29
CA LEU A 417 18.71 15.05 -9.36
C LEU A 417 17.29 14.63 -8.95
N HIS A 418 16.72 15.24 -7.90
CA HIS A 418 15.31 15.03 -7.54
C HIS A 418 14.36 15.47 -8.66
N GLY A 419 14.61 16.63 -9.28
CA GLY A 419 13.83 17.11 -10.41
C GLY A 419 13.94 16.19 -11.64
N LEU A 420 15.14 15.67 -11.92
CA LEU A 420 15.35 14.69 -12.98
C LEU A 420 14.64 13.38 -12.68
N PHE A 421 14.72 12.88 -11.44
CA PHE A 421 14.01 11.68 -11.00
C PHE A 421 12.50 11.82 -11.24
N PHE A 422 11.91 12.93 -10.79
CA PHE A 422 10.51 13.24 -11.04
C PHE A 422 10.17 13.30 -12.55
N SER A 423 11.01 13.97 -13.34
CA SER A 423 10.81 14.08 -14.79
C SER A 423 10.85 12.73 -15.50
N VAL A 424 11.78 11.85 -15.11
CA VAL A 424 11.89 10.49 -15.67
C VAL A 424 10.67 9.66 -15.28
N GLY A 425 10.19 9.76 -14.04
CA GLY A 425 9.06 8.99 -13.50
C GLY A 425 7.67 9.58 -13.75
N ALA A 426 7.54 10.66 -14.53
CA ALA A 426 6.28 11.39 -14.69
C ALA A 426 5.18 10.64 -15.46
N GLY A 427 5.49 9.49 -16.07
CA GLY A 427 4.51 8.68 -16.80
C GLY A 427 5.12 7.38 -17.30
N ASP A 428 4.40 6.68 -18.18
CA ASP A 428 4.86 5.43 -18.77
C ASP A 428 5.46 5.68 -20.16
N PHE A 429 6.77 5.89 -20.20
CA PHE A 429 7.52 6.07 -21.45
C PHE A 429 9.02 5.81 -21.23
N ALA A 430 9.73 5.50 -22.30
CA ALA A 430 11.19 5.41 -22.26
C ALA A 430 11.80 6.80 -22.04
N PRO A 431 12.89 6.92 -21.26
CA PRO A 431 13.57 8.20 -21.11
C PRO A 431 14.09 8.71 -22.44
N ASN A 432 13.99 10.03 -22.64
CA ASN A 432 14.51 10.68 -23.83
C ASN A 432 16.01 10.99 -23.70
N GLN A 433 16.65 11.37 -24.81
CA GLN A 433 18.09 11.63 -24.85
C GLN A 433 18.51 12.78 -23.91
N GLN A 434 17.65 13.78 -23.70
CA GLN A 434 17.96 14.91 -22.80
C GLN A 434 17.99 14.46 -21.34
N GLN A 435 17.11 13.54 -20.93
CA GLN A 435 17.11 12.98 -19.58
C GLN A 435 18.38 12.16 -19.32
N TYR A 436 18.83 11.35 -20.29
CA TYR A 436 20.12 10.66 -20.18
C TYR A 436 21.29 11.65 -20.10
N ALA A 437 21.32 12.67 -20.97
CA ALA A 437 22.39 13.67 -20.96
C ALA A 437 22.41 14.48 -19.65
N ALA A 438 21.24 14.81 -19.10
CA ALA A 438 21.13 15.48 -17.80
C ALA A 438 21.68 14.59 -16.67
N PHE A 439 21.37 13.30 -16.67
CA PHE A 439 21.95 12.37 -15.69
C PHE A 439 23.48 12.32 -15.80
N GLU A 440 24.04 12.19 -17.00
CA GLU A 440 25.49 12.13 -17.19
C GLU A 440 26.20 13.42 -16.72
N ASP A 441 25.61 14.60 -16.98
CA ASP A 441 26.13 15.88 -16.48
C ASP A 441 26.07 15.97 -14.94
N LEU A 442 24.92 15.63 -14.34
CA LEU A 442 24.74 15.70 -12.89
C LEU A 442 25.60 14.68 -12.16
N ASN A 443 25.63 13.43 -12.62
CA ASN A 443 26.47 12.39 -12.05
C ASN A 443 27.96 12.71 -12.26
N GLY A 444 28.32 13.36 -13.37
CA GLY A 444 29.65 13.91 -13.61
C GLY A 444 30.09 14.99 -12.61
N LYS A 445 29.14 15.68 -11.95
CA LYS A 445 29.41 16.59 -10.82
C LYS A 445 29.51 15.84 -9.49
N VAL A 446 28.64 14.85 -9.25
CA VAL A 446 28.61 14.07 -8.00
C VAL A 446 29.88 13.23 -7.82
N VAL A 447 30.25 12.43 -8.82
CA VAL A 447 31.33 11.44 -8.71
C VAL A 447 32.67 12.05 -8.27
N PRO A 448 33.15 13.17 -8.85
CA PRO A 448 34.39 13.80 -8.41
C PRO A 448 34.33 14.33 -6.97
N LEU A 449 33.19 14.88 -6.54
CA LEU A 449 33.02 15.42 -5.19
C LEU A 449 32.97 14.30 -4.14
N VAL A 450 32.32 13.18 -4.46
CA VAL A 450 32.35 11.96 -3.63
C VAL A 450 33.78 11.42 -3.52
N ALA A 451 34.54 11.39 -4.62
CA ALA A 451 35.94 10.96 -4.61
C ALA A 451 36.82 11.92 -3.79
N GLN A 452 36.61 13.23 -3.92
CA GLN A 452 37.30 14.25 -3.13
C GLN A 452 37.02 14.08 -1.64
N TRP A 453 35.77 13.83 -1.25
CA TRP A 453 35.42 13.52 0.14
C TRP A 453 36.15 12.28 0.66
N LYS A 454 36.12 11.18 -0.09
CA LYS A 454 36.85 9.94 0.27
C LYS A 454 38.34 10.19 0.45
N GLN A 455 38.94 11.03 -0.39
CA GLN A 455 40.33 11.44 -0.23
C GLN A 455 40.53 12.23 1.07
N ILE A 456 39.71 13.27 1.32
CA ILE A 456 39.78 14.08 2.55
C ILE A 456 39.65 13.19 3.80
N ALA A 457 38.69 12.26 3.81
CA ALA A 457 38.46 11.31 4.89
C ALA A 457 39.65 10.37 5.12
N SER A 458 40.25 9.84 4.06
CA SER A 458 41.35 8.87 4.16
C SER A 458 42.72 9.51 4.42
N SER A 459 42.94 10.76 4.03
CA SER A 459 44.21 11.47 4.27
C SER A 459 44.12 12.48 5.41
N ASP A 460 43.31 13.52 5.27
CA ASP A 460 43.34 14.69 6.15
C ASP A 460 42.73 14.38 7.51
N LEU A 461 41.57 13.70 7.54
CA LEU A 461 40.95 13.26 8.79
C LEU A 461 41.82 12.20 9.50
N ALA A 462 42.41 11.26 8.76
CA ALA A 462 43.34 10.28 9.34
C ALA A 462 44.56 10.97 9.97
N SER A 463 45.11 11.98 9.30
CA SER A 463 46.24 12.78 9.82
C SER A 463 45.85 13.56 11.08
N LEU A 464 44.66 14.19 11.09
CA LEU A 464 44.13 14.86 12.27
C LEU A 464 43.96 13.89 13.45
N ASN A 465 43.41 12.69 13.20
CA ASN A 465 43.25 11.66 14.21
C ASN A 465 44.59 11.19 14.79
N GLN A 466 45.67 11.13 13.99
CA GLN A 466 47.01 10.85 14.50
C GLN A 466 47.53 11.96 15.42
N MET A 467 47.24 13.23 15.13
CA MET A 467 47.61 14.35 16.01
C MET A 467 46.82 14.31 17.33
N ILE A 468 45.52 14.06 17.23
CA ILE A 468 44.59 13.91 18.36
C ILE A 468 45.02 12.78 19.29
N GLY A 469 45.37 11.61 18.72
CA GLY A 469 45.81 10.45 19.50
C GLY A 469 47.12 10.65 20.24
N LYS A 470 48.03 11.51 19.76
CA LYS A 470 49.27 11.87 20.47
C LYS A 470 49.04 12.73 21.71
N GLN A 471 47.85 13.28 21.87
CA GLN A 471 47.47 14.16 22.97
C GLN A 471 46.38 13.53 23.86
N ASP A 472 46.16 12.22 23.74
CA ASP A 472 45.14 11.45 24.49
C ASP A 472 43.71 12.01 24.37
N VAL A 473 43.42 12.68 23.24
CA VAL A 473 42.09 13.19 22.94
C VAL A 473 41.30 12.14 22.13
N PRO A 474 39.99 11.97 22.36
CA PRO A 474 39.19 11.03 21.58
C PRO A 474 39.20 11.34 20.08
N ALA A 475 39.40 10.31 19.26
CA ALA A 475 39.39 10.40 17.80
C ALA A 475 38.03 10.84 17.25
N ILE A 476 38.06 11.43 16.06
CA ILE A 476 36.87 11.75 15.29
C ILE A 476 36.51 10.53 14.44
N TYR A 477 35.26 10.10 14.56
CA TYR A 477 34.77 8.90 13.89
C TYR A 477 33.95 9.28 12.66
N LEU A 478 34.23 8.61 11.54
CA LEU A 478 33.26 8.49 10.46
C LEU A 478 32.29 7.38 10.85
N ALA A 479 31.02 7.72 11.04
CA ALA A 479 30.00 6.70 11.20
C ALA A 479 30.01 5.82 9.95
N ASN A 480 30.28 4.51 10.11
CA ASN A 480 30.12 3.57 9.02
C ASN A 480 28.64 3.56 8.64
N THR A 481 28.35 4.06 7.44
CA THR A 481 27.00 4.17 6.88
C THR A 481 26.58 2.90 6.13
N SER A 482 27.24 1.78 6.41
CA SER A 482 26.74 0.45 6.09
C SER A 482 25.81 0.01 7.20
N GLY A 483 24.51 -0.08 6.90
CA GLY A 483 23.51 -0.63 7.79
C GLY A 483 23.74 -2.13 8.05
N GLU A 484 24.63 -2.45 8.96
CA GLU A 484 24.59 -3.70 9.72
C GLU A 484 24.62 -3.31 11.20
N GLN A 485 23.45 -3.37 11.83
CA GLN A 485 23.34 -3.39 13.27
C GLN A 485 24.22 -4.54 13.77
N ALA A 486 25.35 -4.20 14.37
CA ALA A 486 26.11 -5.13 15.19
C ALA A 486 25.19 -5.52 16.37
N ALA A 487 24.51 -6.65 16.23
CA ALA A 487 23.94 -7.37 17.35
C ALA A 487 25.09 -7.63 18.33
N GLY A 488 25.00 -7.02 19.51
CA GLY A 488 26.02 -7.09 20.52
C GLY A 488 26.36 -8.53 20.88
N GLN A 489 27.50 -9.02 20.40
CA GLN A 489 28.25 -10.05 21.09
C GLN A 489 28.92 -9.38 22.29
N GLY A 490 28.22 -9.40 23.42
CA GLY A 490 28.83 -9.21 24.73
C GLY A 490 29.02 -10.58 25.39
N GLN A 491 30.23 -11.14 25.28
CA GLN A 491 30.76 -12.11 26.25
C GLN A 491 32.08 -11.54 26.77
N HIS A 492 32.07 -11.02 28.00
CA HIS A 492 32.76 -11.59 29.17
C HIS A 492 32.58 -10.70 30.41
#